data_AF-A0A485B9A1-F1
#
_entry.id   AF-A0A485B9A1-F1
#
_cell.length_a   1.000
_cell.length_b   1.000
_cell.length_c   1.000
_cell.angle_alpha   90.00
_cell.angle_beta   90.00
_cell.angle_gamma   90.00
#
_symmetry.space_group_name_H-M   'P 1'
#
loop_
_entity.id
_entity.type
_entity.pdbx_description
1 polymer ?
#
loop_
_entity_poly.entity_id
_entity_poly.type
_entity_poly.pdbx_seq_one_letter_code
_entity_poly.pdbx_strand_id
1 'polypeptide(L)'
;MIADLPEILHRLVNQQDTLQVRFPEPDVSVPELAYKVPFPRLEIVLDGELKERGLPLSDSQLTLSQVLYVQAGKWTLPEWTGPASTLSILFGRQKLGFCIQRWDGKQLHTEKQNVARLGPRVGSYLLLALNEICLQPDPVTARLVVSALLKPLS
;
A
#
# COMPACT_ATOMS: atom_id res chain seq x y z
N MET A 1 13.75 8.11 12.00
CA MET A 1 14.01 8.08 10.55
C MET A 1 14.16 6.62 10.20
N ILE A 2 13.45 6.13 9.19
CA ILE A 2 13.48 4.72 8.78
C ILE A 2 14.77 4.55 7.95
N ALA A 3 15.76 3.83 8.48
CA ALA A 3 17.11 3.80 7.91
C ALA A 3 17.17 3.12 6.53
N ASP A 4 16.37 2.07 6.34
CA ASP A 4 16.33 1.23 5.13
C ASP A 4 15.28 1.68 4.11
N LEU A 5 14.53 2.75 4.38
CA LEU A 5 13.47 3.24 3.50
C LEU A 5 13.96 3.56 2.06
N PRO A 6 15.10 4.26 1.85
CA PRO A 6 15.58 4.54 0.49
C PRO A 6 15.90 3.27 -0.29
N GLU A 7 16.50 2.27 0.36
CA GLU A 7 16.83 0.98 -0.27
C GLU A 7 15.56 0.22 -0.67
N ILE A 8 14.55 0.20 0.21
CA ILE A 8 13.26 -0.42 -0.07
C ILE A 8 12.57 0.25 -1.26
N LEU A 9 12.53 1.59 -1.30
CA LEU A 9 11.89 2.33 -2.40
C LEU A 9 12.63 2.11 -3.73
N HIS A 10 13.97 2.14 -3.71
CA HIS A 10 14.79 1.84 -4.89
C HIS A 10 14.54 0.43 -5.42
N ARG A 11 14.45 -0.58 -4.53
CA ARG A 11 14.11 -1.96 -4.91
C ARG A 11 12.72 -2.03 -5.57
N LEU A 12 11.71 -1.39 -4.97
CA LEU A 12 10.34 -1.39 -5.51
C LEU A 12 10.26 -0.73 -6.90
N VAL A 13 11.00 0.35 -7.12
CA VAL A 13 11.07 1.03 -8.43
C VAL A 13 11.75 0.14 -9.49
N ASN A 14 12.82 -0.56 -9.12
CA ASN A 14 13.51 -1.47 -10.05
C ASN A 14 12.72 -2.75 -10.34
N GLN A 15 11.80 -3.14 -9.46
CA GLN A 15 10.91 -4.30 -9.63
C GLN A 15 9.49 -3.89 -10.06
N GLN A 16 9.30 -2.66 -10.55
CA GLN A 16 7.98 -2.12 -10.83
C GLN A 16 7.17 -2.95 -11.84
N ASP A 17 7.84 -3.67 -12.75
CA ASP A 17 7.21 -4.50 -13.78
C ASP A 17 6.62 -5.79 -13.23
N THR A 18 7.04 -6.23 -12.03
CA THR A 18 6.51 -7.42 -11.35
C THR A 18 5.40 -7.09 -10.36
N LEU A 19 5.09 -5.80 -10.17
CA LEU A 19 4.06 -5.38 -9.21
C LEU A 19 2.67 -5.82 -9.66
N GLN A 20 1.90 -6.34 -8.71
CA GLN A 20 0.50 -6.71 -8.92
C GLN A 20 -0.37 -5.86 -8.01
N VAL A 21 -1.20 -5.00 -8.61
CA VAL A 21 -2.05 -4.08 -7.86
C VAL A 21 -3.37 -4.76 -7.55
N ARG A 22 -3.74 -4.74 -6.27
CA ARG A 22 -5.01 -5.26 -5.75
C ARG A 22 -5.84 -4.13 -5.15
N PHE A 23 -7.15 -4.34 -5.12
CA PHE A 23 -8.12 -3.39 -4.60
C PHE A 23 -9.02 -4.10 -3.58
N PRO A 24 -9.37 -3.44 -2.45
CA PRO A 24 -10.34 -3.99 -1.50
C PRO A 24 -11.71 -4.23 -2.13
N GLU A 25 -12.45 -5.20 -1.61
CA GLU A 25 -13.85 -5.42 -1.97
C GLU A 25 -14.74 -4.29 -1.44
N PRO A 26 -15.64 -3.73 -2.27
CA PRO A 26 -16.45 -2.58 -1.89
C PRO A 26 -17.54 -2.88 -0.86
N ASP A 27 -18.02 -4.13 -0.78
CA ASP A 27 -19.26 -4.50 -0.09
C ASP A 27 -19.06 -5.13 1.31
N VAL A 28 -17.82 -5.18 1.80
CA VAL A 28 -17.54 -5.76 3.13
C VAL A 28 -17.78 -4.71 4.22
N SER A 29 -18.65 -5.05 5.19
CA SER A 29 -18.94 -4.22 6.37
C SER A 29 -17.66 -3.90 7.13
N VAL A 30 -17.49 -2.64 7.56
CA VAL A 30 -16.29 -2.20 8.29
C VAL A 30 -16.21 -2.89 9.66
N PRO A 31 -15.19 -3.71 9.93
CA PRO A 31 -14.99 -4.32 11.25
C PRO A 31 -14.55 -3.29 12.31
N GLU A 32 -14.78 -3.59 13.58
CA GLU A 32 -14.46 -2.69 14.71
C GLU A 32 -12.98 -2.29 14.78
N LEU A 33 -12.07 -3.23 14.57
CA LEU A 33 -10.62 -3.02 14.64
C LEU A 33 -9.99 -2.59 13.31
N ALA A 34 -10.82 -2.28 12.31
CA ALA A 34 -10.32 -1.95 10.98
C ALA A 34 -9.61 -0.60 10.95
N TYR A 35 -8.47 -0.57 10.28
CA TYR A 35 -7.73 0.65 10.05
C TYR A 35 -8.39 1.47 8.93
N LYS A 36 -8.90 2.66 9.27
CA LYS A 36 -9.56 3.56 8.33
C LYS A 36 -9.02 4.97 8.48
N VAL A 37 -8.52 5.53 7.38
CA VAL A 37 -7.94 6.87 7.34
C VAL A 37 -8.49 7.70 6.17
N PRO A 38 -8.50 9.05 6.28
CA PRO A 38 -9.07 9.92 5.25
C PRO A 38 -8.13 10.19 4.06
N PHE A 39 -7.06 9.41 3.91
CA PHE A 39 -6.07 9.56 2.85
C PHE A 39 -5.92 8.24 2.08
N PRO A 40 -5.68 8.28 0.76
CA PRO A 40 -5.38 7.07 0.00
C PRO A 40 -4.00 6.53 0.40
N ARG A 41 -3.84 5.22 0.29
CA ARG A 41 -2.63 4.52 0.71
C ARG A 41 -2.30 3.35 -0.21
N LEU A 42 -1.01 3.05 -0.31
CA LEU A 42 -0.50 1.80 -0.84
C LEU A 42 0.00 0.97 0.34
N GLU A 43 -0.46 -0.28 0.45
CA GLU A 43 0.08 -1.27 1.36
C GLU A 43 0.85 -2.29 0.53
N ILE A 44 2.14 -2.49 0.84
CA ILE A 44 3.05 -3.32 0.03
C ILE A 44 3.68 -4.36 0.93
N VAL A 45 3.59 -5.63 0.55
CA VAL A 45 4.32 -6.71 1.25
C VAL A 45 5.77 -6.70 0.79
N LEU A 46 6.68 -6.52 1.76
CA LEU A 46 8.13 -6.48 1.54
C LEU A 46 8.78 -7.85 1.72
N ASP A 47 8.23 -8.68 2.61
CA ASP A 47 8.68 -10.04 2.90
C ASP A 47 7.54 -10.83 3.57
N GLY A 48 7.56 -12.16 3.39
CA GLY A 48 6.53 -13.06 3.91
C GLY A 48 5.18 -12.89 3.21
N GLU A 49 4.12 -13.18 3.95
CA GLU A 49 2.74 -13.07 3.47
C GLU A 49 1.86 -12.39 4.51
N LEU A 50 0.85 -11.66 4.05
CA LEU A 50 -0.10 -10.96 4.90
C LEU A 50 -1.51 -11.27 4.44
N LYS A 51 -2.36 -11.75 5.33
CA LYS A 51 -3.79 -11.88 5.02
C LYS A 51 -4.50 -10.54 5.24
N GLU A 52 -5.38 -10.14 4.33
CA GLU A 52 -6.16 -8.90 4.42
C GLU A 52 -7.65 -9.21 4.34
N ARG A 53 -8.42 -8.85 5.39
CA ARG A 53 -9.87 -9.12 5.43
C ARG A 53 -10.69 -8.28 4.46
N GLY A 54 -10.17 -7.16 3.99
CA GLY A 54 -10.80 -6.34 2.97
C GLY A 54 -10.71 -6.92 1.56
N LEU A 55 -10.09 -8.09 1.37
CA LEU A 55 -9.97 -8.79 0.08
C LEU A 55 -10.94 -9.98 -0.01
N PRO A 56 -11.22 -10.49 -1.23
CA PRO A 56 -12.08 -11.65 -1.43
C PRO A 56 -11.61 -12.86 -0.61
N LEU A 57 -12.54 -13.61 -0.01
CA LEU A 57 -12.18 -14.79 0.80
C LEU A 57 -11.36 -15.83 0.02
N SER A 58 -11.64 -15.99 -1.28
CA SER A 58 -10.92 -16.91 -2.17
C SER A 58 -9.48 -16.48 -2.48
N ASP A 59 -9.14 -15.21 -2.24
CA ASP A 59 -7.85 -14.62 -2.54
C ASP A 59 -7.55 -13.48 -1.57
N SER A 60 -7.50 -13.80 -0.27
CA SER A 60 -7.30 -12.80 0.80
C SER A 60 -5.83 -12.63 1.19
N GLN A 61 -4.91 -13.38 0.56
CA GLN A 61 -3.49 -13.32 0.84
C GLN A 61 -2.82 -12.23 -0.01
N LEU A 62 -1.96 -11.44 0.62
CA LEU A 62 -1.00 -10.54 -0.01
C LEU A 62 0.40 -11.12 0.13
N THR A 63 1.12 -11.17 -0.98
CA THR A 63 2.47 -11.74 -1.09
C THR A 63 3.44 -10.71 -1.68
N LEU A 64 4.72 -11.07 -1.77
CA LEU A 64 5.76 -10.21 -2.31
C LEU A 64 5.37 -9.61 -3.67
N SER A 65 5.69 -8.34 -3.89
CA SER A 65 5.32 -7.55 -5.09
C SER A 65 3.82 -7.26 -5.26
N GLN A 66 2.96 -7.72 -4.34
CA GLN A 66 1.56 -7.30 -4.34
C GLN A 66 1.41 -5.96 -3.61
N VAL A 67 0.63 -5.07 -4.23
CA VAL A 67 0.36 -3.73 -3.74
C VAL A 67 -1.14 -3.59 -3.59
N LEU A 68 -1.61 -3.43 -2.36
CA LEU A 68 -3.01 -3.10 -2.10
C LEU A 68 -3.18 -1.57 -2.16
N TYR A 69 -3.91 -1.08 -3.15
CA TYR A 69 -4.34 0.32 -3.17
C TYR A 69 -5.64 0.48 -2.41
N VAL A 70 -5.63 1.33 -1.38
CA VAL A 70 -6.82 1.60 -0.56
C VAL A 70 -7.20 3.07 -0.71
N GLN A 71 -8.41 3.30 -1.21
CA GLN A 71 -8.96 4.64 -1.38
C GLN A 71 -9.12 5.36 -0.03
N ALA A 72 -9.16 6.69 -0.08
CA ALA A 72 -9.45 7.50 1.10
C ALA A 72 -10.80 7.09 1.73
N GLY A 73 -10.82 6.88 3.05
CA GLY A 73 -12.02 6.46 3.78
C GLY A 73 -12.39 4.98 3.65
N LYS A 74 -11.67 4.19 2.83
CA LYS A 74 -11.76 2.73 2.84
C LYS A 74 -10.87 2.15 3.94
N TRP A 75 -11.21 0.95 4.39
CA TRP A 75 -10.60 0.30 5.55
C TRP A 75 -9.71 -0.87 5.12
N THR A 76 -8.78 -1.24 5.98
CA THR A 76 -7.97 -2.47 5.91
C THR A 76 -7.94 -3.13 7.28
N LEU A 77 -7.77 -4.44 7.32
CA LEU A 77 -7.59 -5.19 8.55
C LEU A 77 -6.58 -6.31 8.29
N PRO A 78 -5.27 -5.98 8.39
CA PRO A 78 -4.20 -6.94 8.20
C PRO A 78 -4.21 -8.00 9.32
N GLU A 79 -4.11 -9.27 8.93
CA GLU A 79 -3.99 -10.43 9.81
C GLU A 79 -2.61 -11.07 9.60
N TRP A 80 -1.76 -10.96 10.62
CA TRP A 80 -0.43 -11.58 10.62
C TRP A 80 -0.55 -13.07 10.91
N THR A 81 -0.42 -13.90 9.88
CA THR A 81 -0.47 -15.37 9.99
C THR A 81 0.90 -16.01 10.19
N GLY A 82 1.96 -15.26 9.92
CA GLY A 82 3.36 -15.66 10.10
C GLY A 82 4.27 -14.43 10.01
N PRO A 83 5.60 -14.59 10.22
CA PRO A 83 6.54 -13.49 10.09
C PRO A 83 6.44 -12.82 8.72
N ALA A 84 6.29 -11.49 8.71
CA ALA A 84 6.14 -10.71 7.49
C ALA A 84 6.50 -9.25 7.73
N SER A 85 6.78 -8.53 6.64
CA SER A 85 7.00 -7.09 6.70
C SER A 85 6.24 -6.35 5.61
N THR A 86 5.75 -5.16 5.94
CA THR A 86 4.97 -4.31 5.03
C THR A 86 5.47 -2.88 5.02
N LEU A 87 5.27 -2.21 3.90
CA LEU A 87 5.40 -0.77 3.74
C LEU A 87 4.03 -0.17 3.42
N SER A 88 3.58 0.74 4.27
CA SER A 88 2.44 1.61 3.98
C SER A 88 2.95 2.98 3.50
N ILE A 89 2.47 3.43 2.35
CA ILE A 89 2.69 4.78 1.83
C ILE A 89 1.37 5.54 1.88
N LEU A 90 1.27 6.55 2.73
CA LEU A 90 0.09 7.39 2.92
C LEU A 90 0.25 8.69 2.13
N PHE A 91 -0.70 8.98 1.24
CA PHE A 91 -0.66 10.16 0.39
C PHE A 91 -1.48 11.31 0.98
N GLY A 92 -0.89 12.03 1.92
CA GLY A 92 -1.47 13.24 2.47
C GLY A 92 -1.49 14.41 1.48
N ARG A 93 -2.25 15.46 1.83
CA ARG A 93 -2.33 16.69 1.02
C ARG A 93 -1.00 17.44 0.92
N GLN A 94 -0.22 17.44 1.99
CA GLN A 94 1.04 18.20 2.10
C GLN A 94 2.26 17.33 2.47
N LYS A 95 2.02 16.08 2.89
CA LYS A 95 3.07 15.17 3.36
C LYS A 95 2.82 13.77 2.80
N LEU A 96 3.90 13.03 2.57
CA LEU A 96 3.85 11.59 2.41
C LEU A 96 4.23 10.96 3.74
N GLY A 97 3.42 10.00 4.19
CA GLY A 97 3.70 9.19 5.36
C GLY A 97 4.21 7.82 4.92
N PHE A 98 5.28 7.35 5.55
CA PHE A 98 5.80 6.01 5.41
C PHE A 98 5.65 5.30 6.75
N CYS A 99 5.16 4.07 6.71
CA CYS A 99 5.09 3.20 7.87
C CYS A 99 5.65 1.84 7.46
N ILE A 100 6.69 1.37 8.15
CA ILE A 100 7.14 -0.01 8.02
C ILE A 100 6.64 -0.78 9.24
N GLN A 101 6.01 -1.92 8.99
CA GLN A 101 5.62 -2.85 10.02
C GLN A 101 6.36 -4.17 9.81
N ARG A 102 6.92 -4.73 10.87
CA ARG A 102 7.60 -6.03 10.85
C ARG A 102 7.05 -6.88 11.98
N TRP A 103 6.42 -7.99 11.63
CA TRP A 103 5.95 -9.00 12.58
C TRP A 103 6.95 -10.15 12.59
N ASP A 104 7.47 -10.49 13.77
CA ASP A 104 8.46 -11.57 13.95
C ASP A 104 7.85 -12.89 14.41
N GLY A 105 6.51 -12.99 14.47
CA GLY A 105 5.79 -14.11 15.06
C GLY A 105 5.36 -13.89 16.52
N LYS A 106 5.87 -12.85 17.19
CA LYS A 106 5.61 -12.54 18.61
C LYS A 106 5.22 -11.10 18.84
N GLN A 107 5.91 -10.16 18.20
CA GLN A 107 5.75 -8.73 18.37
C GLN A 107 5.73 -7.99 17.04
N LEU A 108 4.89 -6.95 16.99
CA LEU A 108 4.83 -6.03 15.87
C LEU A 108 5.76 -4.84 16.12
N HIS A 109 6.81 -4.73 15.32
CA HIS A 109 7.67 -3.57 15.27
C HIS A 109 7.14 -2.59 14.24
N THR A 110 7.03 -1.31 14.59
CA THR A 110 6.49 -0.27 13.70
C THR A 110 7.39 0.95 13.69
N GLU A 111 7.79 1.37 12.51
CA GLU A 111 8.56 2.60 12.30
C GLU A 111 7.81 3.54 11.37
N LYS A 112 7.80 4.84 11.69
CA LYS A 112 7.05 5.85 10.94
C LYS A 112 7.94 7.02 10.56
N GLN A 113 7.78 7.52 9.35
CA GLN A 113 8.45 8.70 8.85
C GLN A 113 7.50 9.52 8.00
N ASN A 114 7.56 10.85 8.13
CA ASN A 114 6.82 11.75 7.26
C ASN A 114 7.79 12.66 6.52
N VAL A 115 7.56 12.86 5.23
CA VAL A 115 8.32 13.80 4.40
C VAL A 115 7.36 14.83 3.81
N ALA A 116 7.84 16.05 3.63
CA ALA A 116 7.09 17.06 2.89
C ALA A 116 6.89 16.60 1.45
N ARG A 117 5.67 16.75 0.93
CA ARG A 117 5.37 16.41 -0.46
C ARG A 117 5.78 17.59 -1.34
N LEU A 118 7.05 17.65 -1.70
CA LEU A 118 7.63 18.70 -2.54
C LEU A 118 7.56 18.24 -4.00
N GLY A 119 6.50 18.61 -4.71
CA GLY A 119 6.34 18.26 -6.12
C GLY A 119 4.99 18.68 -6.72
N PRO A 120 4.87 18.70 -8.06
CA PRO A 120 3.64 19.07 -8.74
C PRO A 120 2.48 18.13 -8.40
N ARG A 121 1.23 18.59 -8.59
CA ARG A 121 -0.01 17.85 -8.25
C ARG A 121 -0.21 16.56 -9.04
N VAL A 122 0.74 16.14 -9.88
CA VAL A 122 0.69 14.93 -10.73
C VAL A 122 0.31 13.69 -9.93
N GLY A 123 0.92 13.48 -8.75
CA GLY A 123 0.56 12.33 -7.91
C GLY A 123 -0.90 12.35 -7.46
N SER A 124 -1.54 13.51 -7.33
CA SER A 124 -2.98 13.59 -7.01
C SER A 124 -3.85 13.12 -8.17
N TYR A 125 -3.46 13.40 -9.41
CA TYR A 125 -4.16 12.89 -10.59
C TYR A 125 -3.94 11.39 -10.80
N LEU A 126 -2.74 10.86 -10.48
CA LEU A 126 -2.50 9.42 -10.48
C LEU A 126 -3.37 8.69 -9.44
N LEU A 127 -3.55 9.27 -8.25
CA LEU A 127 -4.47 8.73 -7.24
C LEU A 127 -5.94 8.78 -7.70
N LEU A 128 -6.35 9.84 -8.41
CA LEU A 128 -7.68 9.89 -9.03
C LEU A 128 -7.84 8.79 -10.09
N ALA A 129 -6.82 8.57 -10.93
CA ALA A 129 -6.83 7.48 -11.90
C ALA A 129 -6.97 6.11 -11.21
N LEU A 130 -6.27 5.85 -10.10
CA LEU A 130 -6.44 4.61 -9.35
C LEU A 130 -7.84 4.44 -8.75
N ASN A 131 -8.52 5.53 -8.38
CA ASN A 131 -9.91 5.44 -7.92
C ASN A 131 -10.84 4.97 -9.03
N GLU A 132 -10.64 5.43 -10.27
CA GLU A 132 -11.43 4.98 -11.42
C GLU A 132 -11.07 3.55 -11.83
N ILE A 133 -9.78 3.21 -11.85
CA ILE A 133 -9.32 1.85 -12.15
C ILE A 133 -9.89 0.83 -11.15
N CYS A 134 -10.10 1.21 -9.89
CA CYS A 134 -10.73 0.35 -8.90
C CYS A 134 -12.14 -0.12 -9.29
N LEU A 135 -12.88 0.67 -10.10
CA LEU A 135 -14.23 0.33 -10.54
C LEU A 135 -14.22 -0.77 -11.62
N GLN A 136 -13.21 -0.75 -12.48
CA GLN A 136 -12.98 -1.75 -13.52
C GLN A 136 -11.48 -2.04 -13.63
N PRO A 137 -10.95 -2.94 -12.78
CA PRO A 137 -9.52 -3.16 -12.68
C PRO A 137 -8.91 -3.69 -13.98
N ASP A 138 -8.00 -2.90 -14.57
CA ASP A 138 -7.06 -3.35 -15.58
C ASP A 138 -5.66 -3.53 -14.94
N PRO A 139 -5.11 -4.76 -14.85
CA PRO A 139 -3.86 -5.01 -14.15
C PRO A 139 -2.67 -4.22 -14.69
N VAL A 140 -2.60 -4.01 -16.01
CA VAL A 140 -1.49 -3.30 -16.65
C VAL A 140 -1.54 -1.81 -16.32
N THR A 141 -2.69 -1.18 -16.48
CA THR A 141 -2.89 0.24 -16.18
C THR A 141 -2.69 0.50 -14.69
N ALA A 142 -3.26 -0.34 -13.82
CA ALA A 142 -3.08 -0.22 -12.37
C ALA A 142 -1.59 -0.27 -12.00
N ARG A 143 -0.84 -1.24 -12.54
CA ARG A 143 0.60 -1.37 -12.33
C ARG A 143 1.34 -0.11 -12.77
N LEU A 144 1.13 0.36 -14.01
CA LEU A 144 1.79 1.54 -14.54
C LEU A 144 1.54 2.80 -13.69
N VAL A 145 0.31 2.99 -13.21
CA VAL A 145 -0.04 4.14 -12.36
C VAL A 145 0.62 4.03 -10.98
N VAL A 146 0.65 2.84 -10.37
CA VAL A 146 1.39 2.61 -9.11
C VAL A 146 2.89 2.82 -9.30
N SER A 147 3.49 2.30 -10.38
CA SER A 147 4.90 2.54 -10.70
C SER A 147 5.19 4.04 -10.82
N ALA A 148 4.32 4.81 -11.48
CA ALA A 148 4.46 6.26 -11.59
C ALA A 148 4.34 6.99 -10.25
N LEU A 149 3.60 6.45 -9.28
CA LEU A 149 3.54 6.98 -7.90
C LEU A 149 4.82 6.68 -7.10
N LEU A 150 5.48 5.56 -7.38
CA LEU A 150 6.68 5.12 -6.66
C LEU A 150 7.97 5.77 -7.17
N LYS A 151 8.09 6.00 -8.49
CA LYS A 151 9.32 6.56 -9.11
C LYS A 151 9.86 7.85 -8.46
N PRO A 152 9.04 8.84 -8.04
CA PRO A 152 9.56 10.04 -7.39
C PRO A 152 10.02 9.83 -5.94
N LEU A 153 9.83 8.63 -5.38
CA LEU A 153 10.10 8.32 -3.98
C LEU A 153 11.47 7.63 -3.78
N SER A 154 12.03 7.02 -4.82
CA SER A 154 13.35 6.37 -4.80
C SER A 154 14.51 7.37 -4.91
#